data_AF-A0A1H3FZ81-F1
#
_entry.id   AF-A0A1H3FZ81-F1
#
_cell.length_a   1.000
_cell.length_b   1.000
_cell.length_c   1.000
_cell.angle_alpha   90.00
_cell.angle_beta   90.00
_cell.angle_gamma   90.00
#
_symmetry.space_group_name_H-M   'P 1'
#
loop_
_entity.id
_entity.type
_entity.pdbx_description
1 polymer ?
#
loop_
_entity_poly.entity_id
_entity_poly.type
_entity_poly.pdbx_seq_one_letter_code
_entity_poly.pdbx_strand_id
1 'polypeptide(L)' 'MVLPLWFRKHIYNNHFTQVETQLARQPFAYPTLQIKRRPDSIFGYEYEDFEVVGYQHHEPIKAPVAV' A
#
# COMPACT_ATOMS: atom_id res chain seq x y z
N MET A 1 -31.46 -1.78 -17.76
CA MET A 1 -31.08 -2.57 -18.95
C MET A 1 -30.11 -1.69 -19.74
N VAL A 2 -28.79 -1.85 -19.79
CA VAL A 2 -27.86 -2.98 -19.63
C VAL A 2 -26.64 -2.46 -18.83
N LEU A 3 -26.18 -3.19 -17.80
CA LEU A 3 -24.89 -2.94 -17.15
C LEU A 3 -23.73 -3.44 -18.03
N PRO A 4 -22.64 -2.69 -18.24
CA PRO A 4 -21.36 -3.27 -18.59
C PRO A 4 -20.48 -3.38 -17.34
N LEU A 5 -20.35 -4.61 -16.83
CA LEU A 5 -19.34 -5.03 -15.85
C LEU A 5 -17.94 -5.07 -16.50
N TRP A 6 -17.33 -3.91 -16.79
CA TRP A 6 -15.91 -3.78 -17.14
C TRP A 6 -15.41 -2.44 -16.57
N PHE A 7 -14.17 -2.36 -16.07
CA PHE A 7 -13.54 -1.22 -15.34
C PHE A 7 -13.73 -1.15 -13.81
N ARG A 8 -13.40 -2.23 -13.08
CA ARG A 8 -13.22 -2.14 -11.61
C ARG A 8 -11.91 -1.44 -11.18
N LYS A 9 -11.11 -0.95 -12.13
CA LYS A 9 -9.91 -0.13 -11.89
C LYS A 9 -10.18 1.28 -12.43
N HIS A 10 -10.03 2.28 -11.59
CA HIS A 10 -10.20 3.68 -11.95
C HIS A 10 -9.22 4.54 -11.14
N ILE A 11 -8.94 5.73 -11.65
CA ILE A 11 -8.23 6.80 -10.93
C ILE A 11 -9.25 7.91 -10.72
N TYR A 12 -9.39 8.41 -9.50
CA TYR A 12 -10.22 9.59 -9.27
C TYR A 12 -9.56 10.81 -9.90
N ASN A 13 -10.36 11.68 -10.52
CA ASN A 13 -9.84 12.86 -11.23
C ASN A 13 -9.00 13.77 -10.31
N ASN A 14 -9.30 13.82 -9.01
CA ASN A 14 -8.55 14.58 -8.01
C ASN A 14 -7.22 13.92 -7.58
N HIS A 15 -6.83 12.78 -8.18
CA HIS A 15 -5.59 12.03 -7.87
C HIS A 15 -4.57 12.01 -9.02
N PHE A 16 -4.84 12.62 -10.18
CA PHE A 16 -3.94 12.51 -11.35
C PHE A 16 -2.52 13.00 -11.05
N THR A 17 -2.37 14.18 -10.46
CA THR A 17 -1.05 14.74 -10.12
C THR A 17 -0.28 13.85 -9.15
N GLN A 18 -0.96 13.23 -8.19
CA GLN A 18 -0.35 12.31 -7.22
C GLN A 18 0.14 11.03 -7.91
N VAL A 19 -0.65 10.48 -8.82
CA VAL A 19 -0.28 9.29 -9.60
C VAL A 19 0.92 9.59 -10.51
N GLU A 20 0.90 10.71 -11.24
CA GLU A 20 2.03 11.13 -12.07
C GLU A 20 3.32 11.30 -11.25
N THR A 21 3.20 11.93 -10.09
CA THR A 21 4.33 12.08 -9.15
C THR A 21 4.86 10.73 -8.68
N GLN A 22 3.99 9.77 -8.38
CA GLN A 22 4.39 8.44 -7.95
C GLN A 22 5.05 7.64 -9.08
N LEU A 23 4.51 7.71 -10.30
CA LEU A 23 5.04 7.01 -11.47
C LEU A 23 6.42 7.54 -11.93
N ALA A 24 6.73 8.80 -11.61
CA ALA A 24 8.04 9.39 -11.90
C ALA A 24 9.16 8.94 -10.93
N ARG A 25 8.84 8.27 -9.82
CA ARG A 25 9.82 7.85 -8.82
C ARG A 25 10.49 6.54 -9.19
N GLN A 26 11.80 6.47 -9.00
CA GLN A 26 12.55 5.21 -9.08
C GLN A 26 12.23 4.35 -7.84
N PRO A 27 11.82 3.08 -8.00
CA PRO A 27 11.57 2.19 -6.86
C PRO A 27 12.83 1.93 -6.05
N PHE A 28 12.68 1.85 -4.72
CA PHE A 28 13.71 1.28 -3.85
C PHE A 28 13.60 -0.25 -3.82
N ALA A 29 14.63 -0.90 -3.27
CA ALA A 29 14.56 -2.33 -2.98
C ALA A 29 13.37 -2.64 -2.04
N TYR A 30 12.76 -3.80 -2.21
CA TYR A 30 11.68 -4.23 -1.34
C TYR A 30 12.18 -4.47 0.09
N PRO A 31 11.37 -4.13 1.12
CA PRO A 31 11.67 -4.53 2.48
C PRO A 31 11.48 -6.03 2.66
N THR A 32 11.94 -6.53 3.80
CA THR A 32 11.60 -7.88 4.28
C THR A 32 10.74 -7.78 5.53
N LEU A 33 9.65 -8.57 5.58
CA LEU A 33 8.89 -8.74 6.81
C LEU A 33 9.44 -9.95 7.57
N GLN A 34 9.90 -9.72 8.80
CA GLN A 34 10.27 -10.78 9.72
C GLN A 34 9.16 -10.98 10.75
N ILE A 35 8.81 -12.24 11.00
CA ILE A 35 7.86 -12.63 12.03
C ILE A 35 8.67 -13.32 13.13
N LYS A 36 8.87 -12.63 14.26
CA LYS A 36 9.81 -13.00 15.34
C LYS A 36 9.33 -14.17 16.17
N ARG A 37 8.02 -14.36 16.24
CA ARG A 37 7.38 -15.39 17.07
C ARG A 37 6.33 -16.12 16.26
N ARG A 38 6.02 -17.35 16.68
CA ARG A 38 4.94 -18.14 16.10
C ARG A 38 4.09 -18.74 17.22
N PRO A 39 3.08 -18.01 17.74
CA PRO A 39 2.14 -18.55 18.72
C PRO A 39 1.29 -19.69 18.15
N ASP A 40 0.69 -20.47 19.03
CA ASP A 40 -0.16 -21.61 18.68
C ASP A 40 -1.49 -21.19 18.03
N SER A 41 -1.92 -19.94 18.25
CA SER A 41 -3.13 -19.35 17.67
C SER A 41 -2.81 -18.07 16.94
N ILE A 42 -3.48 -17.83 15.80
CA ILE A 42 -3.38 -16.57 15.06
C ILE A 42 -3.82 -15.35 15.88
N PHE A 43 -4.63 -15.55 16.93
CA PHE A 43 -5.06 -14.49 17.83
C PHE A 43 -4.01 -14.15 18.90
N GLY A 44 -2.93 -14.93 18.96
CA GLY A 44 -1.86 -14.73 19.93
C GLY A 44 -0.74 -13.81 19.46
N TYR A 45 -0.81 -13.26 18.24
CA TYR A 45 0.20 -12.32 17.73
C TYR A 45 0.01 -10.92 18.30
N GLU A 46 1.13 -10.26 18.59
CA GLU A 46 1.20 -8.87 19.05
C GLU A 46 1.96 -8.02 18.02
N TYR A 47 1.93 -6.69 18.18
CA TYR A 47 2.55 -5.77 17.21
C TYR A 47 4.07 -6.00 17.11
N GLU A 48 4.69 -6.27 18.24
CA GLU A 48 6.13 -6.45 18.42
C GLU A 48 6.67 -7.72 17.77
N ASP A 49 5.79 -8.65 17.40
CA ASP A 49 6.17 -9.88 16.68
C ASP A 49 6.51 -9.62 15.21
N PHE A 50 6.17 -8.46 14.67
CA PHE A 50 6.40 -8.10 13.27
C PHE A 50 7.47 -7.03 13.15
N GLU A 51 8.49 -7.29 12.33
CA GLU A 51 9.54 -6.31 12.04
C GLU A 51 9.68 -6.12 10.53
N VAL A 52 9.61 -4.87 10.08
CA VAL A 52 9.88 -4.52 8.69
C VAL A 52 11.33 -4.08 8.56
N VAL A 53 12.16 -4.96 8.02
CA VAL A 53 13.60 -4.74 7.89
C VAL A 53 13.91 -4.10 6.54
N GLY A 54 14.71 -3.03 6.56
CA GLY A 54 15.19 -2.36 5.36
C GLY A 54 14.12 -1.57 4.60
N TYR A 55 13.06 -1.11 5.29
CA TYR A 55 12.04 -0.29 4.64
C TYR A 55 12.59 1.08 4.28
N GLN A 56 12.71 1.33 2.97
CA GLN A 56 13.00 2.62 2.40
C GLN A 56 11.80 3.09 1.59
N HIS A 57 11.41 4.34 1.79
CA HIS A 57 10.27 4.91 1.09
C HIS A 57 10.57 6.35 0.68
N HIS A 58 9.87 6.78 -0.36
CA HIS A 58 9.86 8.19 -0.77
C HIS A 58 8.97 9.00 0.16
N GLU A 59 9.06 10.33 0.08
CA GLU A 59 8.19 11.23 0.83
C GLU A 59 6.70 10.95 0.56
N PRO A 60 5.84 10.98 1.60
CA PRO A 60 4.41 10.73 1.43
C PRO A 60 3.77 11.69 0.42
N ILE A 61 2.88 11.16 -0.42
CA ILE A 61 2.06 11.95 -1.35
C ILE A 61 0.64 12.01 -0.78
N LYS A 62 0.16 13.21 -0.44
CA LYS A 62 -1.20 13.39 0.08
C LYS A 62 -2.21 13.40 -1.08
N ALA A 63 -3.20 12.51 -1.02
CA ALA A 63 -4.32 12.45 -1.95
C ALA A 63 -5.65 12.55 -1.17
N PRO A 64 -6.56 13.48 -1.50
CA PRO A 64 -7.82 13.65 -0.77
C PRO A 64 -8.80 12.52 -1.10
N VAL A 65 -9.49 11.96 -0.11
CA VAL A 65 -10.56 10.98 -0.34
C VAL A 65 -11.70 11.66 -1.12
N ALA A 66 -12.14 11.04 -2.22
CA ALA A 66 -13.32 11.51 -2.94
C ALA A 66 -14.58 11.16 -2.11
N VAL A 67 -15.46 12.14 -1.91
CA VAL A 67 -16.76 12.01 -1.25
C VAL A 67 -17.85 11.73 -2.28
#